data_AF-A0A1D6HM60-F1
#
_entry.id   AF-A0A1D6HM60-F1
#
_cell.length_a   1.000
_cell.length_b   1.000
_cell.length_c   1.000
_cell.angle_alpha   90.00
_cell.angle_beta   90.00
_cell.angle_gamma   90.00
#
_symmetry.space_group_name_H-M   'P 1'
#
loop_
_entity.id
_entity.type
_entity.pdbx_description
1 polymer ?
#
loop_
_entity_poly.entity_id
_entity_poly.type
_entity_poly.pdbx_seq_one_letter_code
_entity_poly.pdbx_strand_id
1 'polypeptide(L)'
;MVMVMAAKNDSSRPWQQVRQFFALSVLSVVVNGTNTLFWLDKWLNGSAIHDIAPAIACMVGRRAISTRTVAQALDNWQWVSDIESPLSLIGLQQYLKLWDALRGVTLSQDADRHIWMHIASGQFSSKSYYIAFFMGSISFEP
;
A
#
# COMPACT_ATOMS: atom_id res chain seq x y z
N MET A 1 -10.49 -23.43 34.45
CA MET A 1 -11.56 -23.39 33.43
C MET A 1 -11.40 -22.09 32.65
N VAL A 2 -11.24 -22.23 31.35
CA VAL A 2 -10.70 -21.25 30.40
C VAL A 2 -11.74 -20.17 30.06
N MET A 3 -11.30 -18.92 29.88
CA MET A 3 -11.83 -18.12 28.77
C MET A 3 -10.73 -17.23 28.19
N VAL A 4 -10.15 -17.72 27.08
CA VAL A 4 -9.46 -16.93 26.08
C VAL A 4 -10.53 -16.09 25.37
N MET A 5 -10.34 -14.78 25.26
CA MET A 5 -10.90 -14.03 24.14
C MET A 5 -9.80 -13.22 23.46
N ALA A 6 -9.47 -13.67 22.26
CA ALA A 6 -8.62 -13.00 21.30
C ALA A 6 -9.11 -11.57 21.07
N ALA A 7 -8.20 -10.60 21.15
CA ALA A 7 -8.44 -9.24 20.70
C ALA A 7 -8.62 -9.26 19.17
N LYS A 8 -9.87 -9.36 18.72
CA LYS A 8 -10.26 -9.11 17.34
C LYS A 8 -9.92 -7.67 16.99
N ASN A 9 -9.28 -7.51 15.84
CA ASN A 9 -8.94 -6.24 15.19
C ASN A 9 -10.22 -5.40 15.03
N ASP A 10 -10.38 -4.38 15.87
CA ASP A 10 -11.55 -3.51 15.90
C ASP A 10 -11.28 -2.25 15.07
N SER A 11 -11.97 -2.13 13.94
CA SER A 11 -11.90 -1.04 12.96
C SER A 11 -12.32 0.33 13.50
N SER A 12 -12.75 0.42 14.77
CA SER A 12 -13.23 1.65 15.42
C SER A 12 -12.13 2.51 16.07
N ARG A 13 -10.88 2.03 16.12
CA ARG A 13 -9.81 2.75 16.84
C ARG A 13 -9.33 3.99 16.06
N PRO A 14 -9.24 5.18 16.69
CA PRO A 14 -8.84 6.43 16.02
C PRO A 14 -7.51 6.34 15.28
N TRP A 15 -6.52 5.65 15.84
CA TRP A 15 -5.19 5.49 15.22
C TRP A 15 -5.22 4.70 13.91
N GLN A 16 -6.23 3.84 13.68
CA GLN A 16 -6.38 3.14 12.41
C GLN A 16 -6.85 4.08 11.31
N GLN A 17 -7.80 4.97 11.60
CA GLN A 17 -8.27 5.99 10.66
C GLN A 17 -7.14 6.94 10.26
N VAL A 18 -6.31 7.34 11.22
CA VAL A 18 -5.09 8.14 10.98
C VAL A 18 -4.15 7.42 10.01
N ARG A 19 -3.86 6.14 10.26
CA ARG A 19 -2.97 5.34 9.39
C ARG A 19 -3.56 5.12 7.99
N GLN A 20 -4.85 4.83 7.89
CA GLN A 20 -5.55 4.63 6.62
C GLN A 20 -5.56 5.92 5.80
N PHE A 21 -5.90 7.05 6.41
CA PHE A 21 -5.87 8.34 5.71
C PHE A 21 -4.47 8.66 5.20
N PHE A 22 -3.44 8.45 6.02
CA PHE A 22 -2.06 8.66 5.60
C PHE A 22 -1.71 7.78 4.38
N ALA A 23 -1.99 6.47 4.45
CA ALA A 23 -1.74 5.55 3.34
C ALA A 23 -2.49 5.96 2.05
N LEU A 24 -3.75 6.39 2.18
CA LEU A 24 -4.56 6.92 1.08
C LEU A 24 -4.08 8.27 0.55
N SER A 25 -3.24 9.00 1.30
CA SER A 25 -2.82 10.37 0.99
C SER A 25 -1.39 10.47 0.45
N VAL A 26 -0.65 9.36 0.42
CA VAL A 26 0.72 9.29 -0.08
C VAL A 26 0.79 8.52 -1.39
N LEU A 27 1.49 9.07 -2.37
CA LEU A 27 1.84 8.42 -3.63
C LEU A 27 3.35 8.16 -3.63
N SER A 28 3.78 6.95 -3.98
CA SER A 28 5.19 6.58 -4.03
C SER A 28 5.66 6.53 -5.49
N VAL A 29 6.66 7.33 -5.82
CA VAL A 29 7.41 7.24 -7.07
C VAL A 29 8.61 6.33 -6.82
N VAL A 30 8.54 5.12 -7.38
CA VAL A 30 9.58 4.11 -7.22
C VAL A 30 10.79 4.48 -8.05
N VAL A 31 11.96 4.39 -7.42
CA VAL A 31 13.25 4.53 -8.09
C VAL A 31 14.14 3.34 -7.74
N ASN A 32 14.58 3.20 -6.50
CA ASN A 32 15.32 2.00 -6.07
C ASN A 32 14.40 0.93 -5.46
N GLY A 33 13.17 1.28 -5.09
CA GLY A 33 12.15 0.38 -4.57
C GLY A 33 12.44 -0.16 -3.17
N THR A 34 13.43 0.38 -2.45
CA THR A 34 13.84 -0.13 -1.14
C THR A 34 12.99 0.38 0.01
N ASN A 35 12.32 1.53 -0.16
CA ASN A 35 11.46 2.15 0.84
C ASN A 35 9.99 2.25 0.40
N THR A 36 9.62 1.49 -0.63
CA THR A 36 8.23 1.41 -1.12
C THR A 36 7.74 -0.02 -0.96
N LEU A 37 6.61 -0.21 -0.28
CA LEU A 37 5.98 -1.51 -0.09
C LEU A 37 5.27 -1.95 -1.36
N PHE A 38 5.63 -3.13 -1.86
CA PHE A 38 5.13 -3.67 -3.12
C PHE A 38 3.60 -3.83 -3.13
N TRP A 39 3.04 -4.40 -2.06
CA TRP A 39 1.61 -4.72 -2.01
C TRP A 39 0.73 -3.55 -1.60
N LEU A 40 1.20 -2.69 -0.69
CA LEU A 40 0.36 -1.72 0.03
C LEU A 40 0.54 -0.26 -0.40
N ASP A 41 1.72 0.14 -0.90
CA ASP A 41 1.93 1.53 -1.28
C ASP A 41 1.36 1.80 -2.67
N LYS A 42 0.90 3.04 -2.89
CA LYS A 42 0.41 3.47 -4.20
C LYS A 42 1.58 3.84 -5.09
N TRP A 43 2.04 2.87 -5.88
CA TRP A 43 3.28 3.03 -6.64
C TRP A 43 3.19 2.57 -8.09
N LEU A 44 2.31 1.59 -8.37
CA LEU A 44 2.08 1.11 -9.72
C LEU A 44 0.95 1.91 -10.35
N ASN A 45 1.29 2.82 -11.28
CA ASN A 45 0.35 3.73 -11.93
C ASN A 45 -0.53 4.51 -10.92
N GLY A 46 0.03 4.84 -9.75
CA GLY A 46 -0.65 5.56 -8.69
C GLY A 46 -1.63 4.75 -7.85
N SER A 47 -1.63 3.42 -7.99
CA SER A 47 -2.46 2.52 -7.18
C SER A 47 -1.59 1.49 -6.45
N ALA A 48 -2.12 0.97 -5.34
CA ALA A 48 -1.52 -0.15 -4.65
C ALA A 48 -1.85 -1.45 -5.38
N ILE A 49 -0.91 -2.40 -5.41
CA ILE A 49 -1.17 -3.70 -6.05
C ILE A 49 -2.32 -4.43 -5.36
N HIS A 50 -2.48 -4.26 -4.04
CA HIS A 50 -3.64 -4.74 -3.29
C HIS A 50 -4.98 -4.31 -3.91
N ASP A 51 -5.05 -3.08 -4.43
CA ASP A 51 -6.28 -2.52 -5.00
C ASP A 51 -6.46 -2.92 -6.49
N ILE A 52 -5.35 -3.09 -7.22
CA ILE A 52 -5.36 -3.51 -8.64
C ILE A 52 -5.70 -5.01 -8.76
N ALA A 53 -5.17 -5.82 -7.85
CA ALA A 53 -5.22 -7.28 -7.89
C ALA A 53 -5.70 -7.88 -6.54
N PRO A 54 -6.95 -7.57 -6.10
CA PRO A 54 -7.44 -7.99 -4.80
C PRO A 54 -7.56 -9.51 -4.63
N ALA A 55 -7.80 -10.26 -5.71
CA ALA A 55 -7.89 -11.72 -5.64
C ALA A 55 -6.51 -12.36 -5.43
N ILE A 56 -5.44 -11.76 -5.95
CA ILE A 56 -4.07 -12.17 -5.60
C ILE A 56 -3.78 -11.76 -4.17
N ALA A 57 -4.04 -10.51 -3.80
CA ALA A 57 -3.68 -9.96 -2.49
C ALA A 57 -4.26 -10.78 -1.32
N CYS A 58 -5.49 -11.30 -1.48
CA CYS A 58 -6.09 -12.20 -0.49
C CYS A 58 -5.32 -13.52 -0.30
N MET A 59 -4.58 -13.98 -1.32
CA MET A 59 -3.79 -15.22 -1.30
C MET A 59 -2.34 -14.99 -0.86
N VAL A 60 -1.94 -13.74 -0.64
CA VAL A 60 -0.58 -13.38 -0.24
C VAL A 60 -0.39 -13.55 1.27
N GLY A 61 0.76 -14.07 1.67
CA GLY A 61 1.15 -14.18 3.07
C GLY A 61 1.13 -12.84 3.80
N ARG A 62 0.59 -12.80 5.02
CA ARG A 62 0.48 -11.55 5.82
C ARG A 62 1.81 -10.82 6.00
N ARG A 63 2.91 -11.58 6.14
CA ARG A 63 4.26 -11.01 6.27
C ARG A 63 4.66 -10.32 4.97
N ALA A 64 4.51 -11.00 3.83
CA ALA A 64 4.84 -10.42 2.54
C ALA A 64 4.03 -9.15 2.26
N ILE A 65 2.70 -9.16 2.50
CA ILE A 65 1.85 -7.96 2.35
C ILE A 65 2.43 -6.75 3.09
N SER A 66 2.90 -6.95 4.33
CA SER A 66 3.30 -5.85 5.21
C SER A 66 4.77 -5.44 5.10
N THR A 67 5.65 -6.28 4.54
CA THR A 67 7.10 -6.01 4.53
C THR A 67 7.78 -6.08 3.18
N ARG A 68 7.16 -6.70 2.15
CA ARG A 68 7.81 -6.86 0.84
C ARG A 68 8.00 -5.51 0.19
N THR A 69 9.25 -5.13 -0.08
CA THR A 69 9.57 -3.92 -0.82
C THR A 69 9.52 -4.16 -2.33
N VAL A 70 9.38 -3.11 -3.13
CA VAL A 70 9.40 -3.23 -4.60
C VAL A 70 10.72 -3.81 -5.11
N ALA A 71 11.83 -3.40 -4.52
CA ALA A 71 13.16 -3.95 -4.83
C ALA A 71 13.20 -5.47 -4.61
N GLN A 72 12.74 -5.92 -3.45
CA GLN A 72 12.72 -7.35 -3.11
C GLN A 72 11.74 -8.14 -3.95
N ALA A 73 10.59 -7.55 -4.30
CA ALA A 73 9.55 -8.21 -5.09
C ALA A 73 10.00 -8.45 -6.54
N LEU A 74 10.67 -7.47 -7.14
CA LEU A 74 11.14 -7.52 -8.52
C LEU A 74 12.44 -8.31 -8.66
N ASP A 75 13.27 -8.37 -7.60
CA ASP A 75 14.43 -9.24 -7.59
C ASP A 75 14.00 -10.71 -7.79
N ASN A 76 14.48 -11.31 -8.88
CA ASN A 76 14.16 -12.68 -9.28
C ASN A 76 12.64 -13.01 -9.26
N TRP A 77 11.79 -12.01 -9.48
CA TRP A 77 10.33 -12.17 -9.45
C TRP A 77 9.80 -12.78 -8.13
N GLN A 78 10.45 -12.48 -6.99
CA GLN A 78 10.10 -13.05 -5.69
C GLN A 78 8.66 -12.78 -5.24
N TRP A 79 7.99 -11.76 -5.76
CA TRP A 79 6.57 -11.51 -5.43
C TRP A 79 5.66 -12.70 -5.76
N VAL A 80 6.03 -13.54 -6.74
CA VAL A 80 5.26 -14.74 -7.07
C VAL A 80 5.25 -15.72 -5.90
N SER A 81 6.38 -15.84 -5.20
CA SER A 81 6.53 -16.68 -4.01
C SER A 81 5.77 -16.15 -2.79
N ASP A 82 5.29 -14.91 -2.83
CA ASP A 82 4.48 -14.35 -1.76
C ASP A 82 3.05 -14.91 -1.77
N ILE A 83 2.60 -15.52 -2.88
CA ILE A 83 1.29 -16.14 -3.04
C ILE A 83 1.31 -17.53 -2.38
N GLU A 84 0.71 -17.63 -1.19
CA GLU A 84 0.76 -18.84 -0.35
C GLU A 84 -0.39 -19.82 -0.63
N SER A 85 -1.43 -19.38 -1.34
CA SER A 85 -2.64 -20.17 -1.60
C SER A 85 -2.96 -20.26 -3.10
N PRO A 86 -3.59 -21.35 -3.57
CA PRO A 86 -3.97 -21.50 -4.98
C PRO A 86 -4.86 -20.37 -5.49
N LEU A 87 -4.57 -19.89 -6.71
CA LEU A 87 -5.34 -18.84 -7.36
C LEU A 87 -6.62 -19.39 -7.98
N SER A 88 -7.71 -18.63 -7.87
CA SER A 88 -8.90 -18.81 -8.70
C SER A 88 -8.64 -18.35 -10.14
N LEU A 89 -9.59 -18.60 -11.06
CA LEU A 89 -9.50 -18.09 -12.44
C LEU A 89 -9.34 -16.56 -12.48
N ILE A 90 -10.05 -15.83 -11.59
CA ILE A 90 -9.94 -14.38 -11.47
C ILE A 90 -8.53 -14.00 -10.97
N GLY A 91 -8.00 -14.74 -9.99
CA GLY A 91 -6.63 -14.56 -9.51
C GLY A 91 -5.59 -14.77 -10.61
N LEU A 92 -5.75 -15.78 -11.46
CA LEU A 92 -4.87 -16.03 -12.60
C LEU A 92 -4.93 -14.90 -13.64
N GLN A 93 -6.12 -14.37 -13.94
CA GLN A 93 -6.24 -13.21 -14.83
C GLN A 93 -5.54 -11.97 -14.26
N GLN A 94 -5.70 -11.72 -12.96
CA GLN A 94 -4.99 -10.64 -12.28
C GLN A 94 -3.48 -10.87 -12.30
N TYR A 95 -3.03 -12.12 -12.12
CA TYR A 95 -1.60 -12.47 -12.15
C TYR A 95 -0.97 -12.10 -13.48
N LEU A 96 -1.61 -12.47 -14.59
CA LEU A 96 -1.11 -12.15 -15.94
C LEU A 96 -1.06 -10.64 -16.20
N LYS A 97 -2.12 -9.91 -15.81
CA LYS A 97 -2.14 -8.44 -15.93
C LYS A 97 -1.04 -7.78 -15.09
N LEU A 98 -0.83 -8.27 -13.88
CA LEU A 98 0.19 -7.75 -12.98
C LEU A 98 1.59 -8.06 -13.53
N TRP A 99 1.82 -9.29 -14.00
CA TRP A 99 3.06 -9.68 -14.67
C TRP A 99 3.40 -8.72 -15.82
N ASP A 100 2.43 -8.44 -16.69
CA ASP A 100 2.60 -7.52 -17.81
C ASP A 100 2.94 -6.10 -17.37
N ALA A 101 2.26 -5.59 -16.35
CA ALA A 101 2.52 -4.26 -15.81
C ALA A 101 3.93 -4.15 -15.18
N LEU A 102 4.39 -5.20 -14.51
CA LEU A 102 5.68 -5.20 -13.81
C LEU A 102 6.87 -5.39 -14.74
N ARG A 103 6.71 -6.03 -15.90
CA ARG A 103 7.81 -6.22 -16.88
C ARG A 103 8.43 -4.92 -17.37
N GLY A 104 7.69 -3.82 -17.36
CA GLY A 104 8.19 -2.50 -17.77
C GLY A 104 8.89 -1.73 -16.66
N VAL A 105 8.92 -2.24 -15.42
CA VAL A 105 9.48 -1.52 -14.27
C VAL A 105 10.99 -1.72 -14.21
N THR A 106 11.73 -0.61 -14.27
CA THR A 106 13.20 -0.60 -14.13
C THR A 106 13.60 0.19 -12.89
N LEU A 107 14.40 -0.42 -12.03
CA LEU A 107 14.92 0.22 -10.82
C LEU A 107 16.29 0.85 -11.04
N SER A 108 16.57 1.95 -10.34
CA SER A 108 17.85 2.66 -10.33
C SER A 108 18.44 2.68 -8.90
N GLN A 109 19.57 3.35 -8.71
CA GLN A 109 20.23 3.46 -7.40
C GLN A 109 19.69 4.61 -6.53
N ASP A 110 19.00 5.59 -7.13
CA ASP A 110 18.48 6.75 -6.42
C ASP A 110 17.33 6.41 -5.47
N ALA A 111 17.15 7.22 -4.43
CA ALA A 111 16.10 7.03 -3.45
C ALA A 111 14.68 7.21 -4.03
N ASP A 112 13.75 6.41 -3.52
CA ASP A 112 12.31 6.56 -3.76
C ASP A 112 11.81 7.94 -3.30
N ARG A 113 10.73 8.44 -3.94
CA ARG A 113 10.11 9.71 -3.57
C ARG A 113 8.66 9.49 -3.16
N HIS A 114 8.27 10.06 -2.02
CA HIS A 114 6.89 9.99 -1.53
C HIS A 114 6.23 11.37 -1.65
N ILE A 115 5.12 11.44 -2.37
CA ILE A 115 4.38 12.66 -2.69
C ILE A 115 3.13 12.72 -1.82
N TRP A 116 3.01 13.81 -1.04
CA TRP A 116 1.81 14.16 -0.29
C TRP A 116 0.78 14.82 -1.19
N MET A 117 -0.38 14.19 -1.38
CA MET A 117 -1.32 14.57 -2.45
C MET A 117 -2.18 15.81 -2.15
N HIS A 118 -2.16 16.35 -0.92
CA HIS A 118 -3.08 17.41 -0.50
C HIS A 118 -2.53 18.83 -0.64
N ILE A 119 -1.29 19.00 -1.14
CA ILE A 119 -0.69 20.31 -1.41
C ILE A 119 0.13 20.25 -2.70
N ALA A 120 0.14 21.33 -3.47
CA ALA A 120 0.88 21.42 -4.75
C ALA A 120 2.40 21.17 -4.63
N SER A 121 3.01 21.44 -3.48
CA SER A 121 4.44 21.16 -3.24
C SER A 121 4.75 19.67 -3.19
N GLY A 122 3.74 18.80 -2.98
CA GLY A 122 3.93 17.37 -2.79
C GLY A 122 4.67 17.00 -1.48
N GLN A 123 5.00 17.99 -0.64
CA GLN A 123 5.75 17.76 0.59
C GLN A 123 4.82 17.52 1.77
N PHE A 124 5.15 16.51 2.56
CA PHE A 124 4.44 16.23 3.80
C PHE A 124 4.82 17.26 4.88
N SER A 125 3.83 17.69 5.65
CA SER A 125 4.04 18.38 6.92
C SER A 125 2.93 17.99 7.90
N SER A 126 3.20 18.03 9.20
CA SER A 126 2.16 17.79 10.20
C SER A 126 0.98 18.76 10.03
N LYS A 127 1.26 20.03 9.68
CA LYS A 127 0.23 21.05 9.42
C LYS A 127 -0.70 20.66 8.26
N SER A 128 -0.12 20.28 7.11
CA SER A 128 -0.90 19.89 5.94
C SER A 128 -1.71 18.61 6.16
N TYR A 129 -1.15 17.67 6.93
CA TYR A 129 -1.85 16.47 7.37
C TYR A 129 -3.08 16.82 8.22
N TYR A 130 -2.91 17.62 9.28
CA TYR A 130 -4.00 18.02 10.15
C TYR A 130 -5.12 18.73 9.36
N ILE A 131 -4.75 19.68 8.50
CA ILE A 131 -5.74 20.38 7.67
C ILE A 131 -6.49 19.38 6.78
N ALA A 132 -5.80 18.49 6.07
CA ALA A 132 -6.43 17.55 5.16
C ALA A 132 -7.28 16.48 5.88
N PHE A 133 -6.83 15.99 7.04
CA PHE A 133 -7.54 14.98 7.83
C PHE A 133 -8.81 15.54 8.47
N PHE A 134 -8.80 16.81 8.89
CA PHE A 134 -9.92 17.44 9.61
C PHE A 134 -10.75 18.40 8.73
N MET A 135 -10.36 18.69 7.49
CA MET A 135 -11.19 19.45 6.55
C MET A 135 -12.49 18.70 6.29
N GLY A 136 -13.60 19.25 6.80
CA GLY A 136 -14.92 18.61 6.86
C GLY A 136 -15.46 18.38 8.27
N SER A 137 -14.64 18.57 9.31
CA SER A 137 -15.01 18.42 10.74
C SER A 137 -14.84 19.69 11.58
N ILE A 138 -14.26 20.75 11.00
CA ILE A 138 -14.18 22.09 11.57
C ILE A 138 -15.22 23.00 10.93
N SER A 139 -16.45 23.00 11.45
CA SER A 139 -17.32 24.18 11.28
C SER A 139 -16.72 25.30 12.13
N PHE A 140 -16.06 26.25 11.49
CA PHE A 140 -15.89 27.56 12.10
C PHE A 140 -17.24 28.27 11.98
N GLU A 141 -18.05 28.18 13.03
CA GLU A 141 -19.20 29.06 13.19
C GLU A 141 -18.66 30.47 13.53
N PRO A 142 -19.18 31.54 12.89
CA PRO A 142 -18.62 32.89 12.94
C PRO A 142 -18.69 33.56 14.33
#